data_AF-A0A661JKJ6-F1
#
_entry.id   AF-A0A661JKJ6-F1
#
_cell.length_a   1.000
_cell.length_b   1.000
_cell.length_c   1.000
_cell.angle_alpha   90.00
_cell.angle_beta   90.00
_cell.angle_gamma   90.00
#
_symmetry.space_group_name_H-M   'P 1'
#
loop_
_entity.id
_entity.type
_entity.pdbx_description
1 polymer ?
#
loop_
_entity_poly.entity_id
_entity_poly.type
_entity_poly.pdbx_seq_one_letter_code
_entity_poly.pdbx_strand_id
1 'polypeptide(L)' 'VLDQRQREVFRQEGALEIHLRKLSPVFDLYAISRLKLQGIAPGKYTFRVVIHDLLKGTSAAFDHPFEVTGGGG' A
#
# COMPACT_ATOMS: atom_id res chain seq x y z
N VAL A 1 2.01 -2.86 -5.78
CA VAL A 1 1.02 -3.79 -6.40
C VAL A 1 1.77 -4.98 -6.94
N LEU A 2 1.30 -6.17 -6.61
CA LEU A 2 1.92 -7.43 -7.00
C LEU A 2 1.00 -8.19 -7.96
N ASP A 3 1.58 -8.86 -8.96
CA ASP A 3 0.89 -9.83 -9.80
C ASP A 3 0.69 -11.18 -9.08
N GLN A 4 0.00 -12.12 -9.72
CA GLN A 4 -0.23 -13.47 -9.17
C GLN A 4 1.05 -14.26 -8.88
N ARG A 5 2.18 -13.90 -9.50
CA ARG A 5 3.49 -14.52 -9.29
C ARG A 5 4.30 -13.80 -8.20
N GLN A 6 3.66 -12.93 -7.42
CA GLN A 6 4.30 -12.07 -6.42
C GLN A 6 5.36 -11.11 -7.00
N ARG A 7 5.28 -10.80 -8.29
CA ARG A 7 6.19 -9.83 -8.91
C ARG A 7 5.60 -8.43 -8.80
N GLU A 8 6.46 -7.47 -8.52
CA GLU A 8 6.10 -6.07 -8.46
C GLU A 8 5.77 -5.53 -9.86
N VAL A 9 4.56 -5.00 -10.03
CA VAL A 9 4.11 -4.35 -11.28
C VAL A 9 3.94 -2.85 -11.12
N PHE A 10 3.90 -2.37 -9.88
CA PHE A 10 3.83 -0.95 -9.54
C PHE A 10 4.31 -0.74 -8.10
N ARG A 11 5.16 0.27 -7.89
CA ARG A 11 5.64 0.70 -6.57
C ARG A 11 5.56 2.21 -6.48
N GLN A 12 5.09 2.68 -5.34
CA GLN A 12 5.11 4.07 -4.98
C GLN A 12 5.69 4.19 -3.57
N GLU A 13 6.87 4.80 -3.48
CA GLU A 13 7.49 5.14 -2.21
C GLU A 13 7.01 6.52 -1.75
N GLY A 14 7.06 6.79 -0.44
CA GLY A 14 6.62 8.07 0.11
C GLY A 14 5.13 8.40 -0.13
N ALA A 15 4.30 7.41 -0.47
CA ALA A 15 2.86 7.59 -0.68
C ALA A 15 2.13 8.09 0.57
N LEU A 16 2.75 7.89 1.73
CA LEU A 16 2.28 8.33 3.03
C LEU A 16 3.51 8.61 3.91
N GLU A 17 3.64 9.86 4.37
CA GLU A 17 4.67 10.26 5.32
C GLU A 17 3.98 10.86 6.54
N ILE A 18 4.25 10.28 7.72
CA ILE A 18 3.58 10.66 8.97
C ILE A 18 4.65 11.02 9.99
N HIS A 19 4.71 12.30 10.37
CA HIS A 19 5.64 12.80 11.38
C HIS A 19 4.89 12.95 12.70
N LEU A 20 5.16 12.05 13.65
CA LEU A 20 4.56 12.10 14.99
C LEU A 20 5.64 12.37 16.05
N ARG A 21 5.51 13.50 16.76
CA ARG A 21 6.20 13.74 18.04
C ARG A 21 5.19 13.54 19.18
N LYS A 22 5.46 12.65 20.13
CA LYS A 22 4.55 12.37 21.27
C LYS A 22 5.26 12.40 22.63
N LEU A 23 4.52 12.85 23.65
CA LEU A 23 4.83 12.78 25.08
C LEU A 23 3.85 11.89 25.88
N SER A 24 2.80 11.33 25.26
CA SER A 24 1.77 10.50 25.93
C SER A 24 1.23 9.37 25.02
N PRO A 25 0.51 8.36 25.57
CA PRO A 25 0.28 7.10 24.88
C PRO A 25 -0.92 7.15 23.91
N VAL A 26 -0.60 6.70 22.69
CA VAL A 26 -1.45 6.09 21.64
C VAL A 26 -2.64 6.92 21.12
N PHE A 27 -2.55 7.23 19.83
CA PHE A 27 -3.65 7.76 19.01
C PHE A 27 -3.86 6.73 17.92
N ASP A 28 -5.12 6.39 17.63
CA ASP A 28 -5.45 5.64 16.43
C ASP A 28 -5.08 6.47 15.21
N LEU A 29 -4.24 5.92 14.33
CA LEU A 29 -3.73 6.60 13.16
C LEU A 29 -4.51 6.14 11.94
N TYR A 30 -5.31 7.03 11.38
CA TYR A 30 -6.06 6.79 10.15
C TYR A 30 -5.35 7.47 8.99
N ALA A 31 -5.07 6.70 7.94
CA ALA A 31 -4.49 7.21 6.71
C ALA A 31 -5.29 6.71 5.51
N ILE A 32 -5.51 7.59 4.54
CA ILE A 32 -6.18 7.25 3.28
C ILE A 32 -5.12 7.30 2.19
N SER A 33 -4.77 6.13 1.64
CA SER A 33 -3.95 6.03 0.43
C SER A 33 -4.86 5.89 -0.78
N ARG A 34 -4.79 6.85 -1.72
CA ARG A 34 -5.48 6.76 -3.01
C ARG A 34 -4.50 6.30 -4.06
N LEU A 35 -4.72 5.08 -4.56
CA LEU A 35 -3.94 4.51 -5.64
C LEU A 35 -4.68 4.68 -6.96
N LYS A 36 -4.03 5.29 -7.96
CA LYS A 36 -4.54 5.34 -9.33
C LYS A 36 -3.66 4.47 -10.22
N LEU A 37 -4.20 3.35 -10.68
CA LEU A 37 -3.52 2.45 -11.62
C LEU A 37 -4.02 2.72 -13.04
N GLN A 38 -3.11 2.90 -13.99
CA GLN A 38 -3.42 3.08 -15.40
C GLN A 38 -2.63 2.09 -16.23
N GLY A 39 -3.24 1.55 -17.29
CA GLY A 39 -2.57 0.66 -18.24
C GLY A 39 -2.21 -0.74 -17.69
N ILE A 40 -2.74 -1.13 -16.53
CA ILE A 40 -2.56 -2.49 -16.02
C ILE A 40 -3.54 -3.44 -16.72
N ALA A 41 -3.04 -4.63 -17.08
CA ALA A 41 -3.86 -5.64 -17.74
C ALA A 41 -5.00 -6.12 -16.82
N PRO A 42 -6.11 -6.62 -17.39
CA PRO A 42 -7.11 -7.32 -16.59
C PRO A 42 -6.49 -8.52 -15.86
N GLY A 43 -6.88 -8.71 -14.60
CA GLY A 43 -6.34 -9.80 -13.78
C GLY A 43 -6.46 -9.57 -12.28
N LYS A 44 -5.95 -10.52 -11.50
CA LYS A 44 -5.94 -10.47 -10.03
C LYS A 44 -4.61 -9.92 -9.52
N TYR A 45 -4.68 -9.06 -8.54
CA TYR A 45 -3.55 -8.34 -7.98
C TYR A 45 -3.60 -8.27 -6.46
N THR A 46 -2.46 -7.98 -5.85
CA THR A 46 -2.37 -7.66 -4.42
C THR A 46 -1.91 -6.22 -4.23
N PHE A 47 -2.70 -5.42 -3.53
CA PHE A 47 -2.27 -4.14 -3.00
C PHE A 47 -1.60 -4.38 -1.65
N ARG A 48 -0.27 -4.20 -1.60
CA ARG A 48 0.54 -4.32 -0.39
C ARG A 48 0.90 -2.93 0.12
N VAL A 49 0.52 -2.64 1.37
CA VAL A 49 1.00 -1.47 2.11
C VAL A 49 2.08 -1.94 3.08
N VAL A 50 3.20 -1.24 3.09
CA VAL A 50 4.29 -1.48 4.06
C VAL A 50 4.50 -0.19 4.85
N ILE A 51 4.45 -0.31 6.18
CA ILE A 51 4.73 0.79 7.11
C ILE A 51 6.05 0.46 7.80
N HIS A 52 6.98 1.42 7.77
CA HIS A 52 8.27 1.32 8.43
C HIS A 52 8.25 2.16 9.71
N ASP A 53 8.48 1.54 10.87
CA ASP A 53 8.78 2.23 12.11
C ASP A 53 10.30 2.44 12.18
N LEU A 54 10.74 3.63 11.78
CA LEU A 54 12.17 3.97 11.76
C LEU A 54 12.78 4.08 13.16
N LEU A 55 11.96 4.34 14.20
CA LEU A 55 12.45 4.43 15.58
C LEU A 55 12.73 3.05 16.16
N LYS A 56 11.89 2.07 15.83
CA LYS A 56 12.06 0.68 16.29
C LYS A 56 12.81 -0.21 15.29
N GLY A 57 13.07 0.26 14.08
CA GLY A 57 13.67 -0.52 13.00
C GLY A 57 12.79 -1.70 12.55
N THR A 58 11.47 -1.59 12.72
CA THR A 58 10.52 -2.67 12.39
C THR A 58 9.60 -2.28 11.24
N SER A 59 8.91 -3.25 10.66
CA SER A 59 7.95 -3.00 9.59
C SER A 59 6.71 -3.87 9.75
N ALA A 60 5.57 -3.33 9.35
CA ALA A 60 4.31 -4.04 9.25
C ALA A 60 3.82 -4.00 7.80
N ALA A 61 3.23 -5.09 7.34
CA ALA A 61 2.64 -5.18 6.01
C ALA A 61 1.17 -5.56 6.09
N PHE A 62 0.38 -4.97 5.20
CA PHE A 62 -1.03 -5.31 4.99
C PHE A 62 -1.26 -5.58 3.51
N ASP A 63 -1.88 -6.72 3.22
CA ASP A 63 -2.19 -7.17 1.87
C ASP A 63 -3.70 -7.16 1.63
N HIS A 64 -4.10 -6.51 0.55
CA HIS A 64 -5.49 -6.47 0.09
C HIS A 64 -5.59 -7.01 -1.35
N PRO A 65 -6.29 -8.13 -1.58
CA PRO A 65 -6.51 -8.64 -2.92
C PRO A 65 -7.53 -7.76 -3.67
N PHE A 66 -7.30 -7.53 -4.96
CA PHE A 66 -8.27 -6.87 -5.84
C PHE A 66 -8.20 -7.45 -7.27
N GLU A 67 -9.26 -7.22 -8.04
CA GLU A 67 -9.36 -7.66 -9.43
C GLU A 67 -9.58 -6.46 -10.35
N VAL A 68 -8.84 -6.45 -11.45
CA VAL A 68 -9.02 -5.50 -12.54
C VAL A 68 -9.80 -6.22 -13.61
N THR A 69 -11.06 -5.83 -13.75
CA THR A 69 -11.86 -6.24 -14.90
C THR A 69 -11.53 -5.31 -16.06
N GLY A 70 -11.19 -5.85 -17.22
CA GLY A 70 -11.03 -5.04 -18.43
C GLY A 70 -12.33 -4.27 -18.68
N GLY A 71 -12.24 -2.96 -18.83
CA GLY A 71 -13.36 -2.18 -19.34
C GLY A 71 -13.69 -2.71 -20.74
N GLY A 72 -14.90 -3.24 -20.91
CA GLY A 72 -15.50 -3.30 -22.24
C GLY A 72 -15.47 -1.90 -22.84
N GLY A 73 -15.15 -1.83 -24.14
CA GLY A 73 -15.02 -0.58 -24.88
C GLY A 73 -16.27 0.30 -24.88
#